data_AF-A0A5C6DHQ8-F1
#
_entry.id   AF-A0A5C6DHQ8-F1
#
_cell.length_a   1.000
_cell.length_b   1.000
_cell.length_c   1.000
_cell.angle_alpha   90.00
_cell.angle_beta   90.00
_cell.angle_gamma   90.00
#
_symmetry.space_group_name_H-M   'P 1'
#
loop_
_entity.id
_entity.type
_entity.pdbx_description
1 polymer ?
#
loop_
_entity_poly.entity_id
_entity_poly.type
_entity_poly.pdbx_seq_one_letter_code
_entity_poly.pdbx_strand_id
1 'polypeptide(L)'
;MFHLDLKRVETAIAAGRLEEAFSLLKSSSARVHRDGQRLVDELIEAFVQRGHEHLSENRLDDAWHDASAAGYFGGRQIKVARLIAQIHELQQSQRRDLGQPAADRARSSPAEAGATGGNVLQVDGLGSLLLLTSETVSIGTVSSSSRHEIAVQTDGLAATIFIQRDESGGDGEDYFVRSASPFALNGKPTQQRLLSDGDTISVGRHGRMKFRRPVAASGSAVLEMTAGRLTRRDIRRVVLMADSLLFGESLCHFHLAVGETPVIMQPAVGVSLGSGYSLQRQGGLDPQTLCVGGSVRIGDTRFALSHPSNTGPRF
;
A
#
# COMPACT_ATOMS: atom_id res chain seq x y z
N MET A 1 -13.72 -17.62 -38.18
CA MET A 1 -14.45 -16.34 -38.01
C MET A 1 -13.42 -15.32 -37.55
N PHE A 2 -13.05 -14.35 -38.40
CA PHE A 2 -12.03 -13.35 -38.07
C PHE A 2 -12.55 -12.48 -36.91
N HIS A 3 -11.84 -12.49 -35.77
CA HIS A 3 -12.16 -11.61 -34.65
C HIS A 3 -11.75 -10.19 -35.01
N LEU A 4 -12.71 -9.39 -35.51
CA LEU A 4 -12.53 -7.98 -35.86
C LEU A 4 -11.80 -7.20 -34.75
N ASP A 5 -12.07 -7.56 -33.49
CA ASP A 5 -11.49 -6.94 -32.31
C ASP A 5 -9.97 -7.16 -32.20
N LEU A 6 -9.46 -8.36 -32.49
CA LEU A 6 -8.02 -8.64 -32.44
C LEU A 6 -7.28 -7.85 -33.54
N LYS A 7 -7.91 -7.68 -34.70
CA LYS A 7 -7.34 -6.89 -35.81
C LYS A 7 -7.31 -5.40 -35.49
N ARG A 8 -8.31 -4.91 -34.74
CA ARG A 8 -8.34 -3.53 -34.22
C ARG A 8 -7.25 -3.30 -33.17
N VAL A 9 -7.05 -4.25 -32.26
CA VAL A 9 -5.95 -4.24 -31.29
C VAL A 9 -4.61 -4.15 -32.02
N GLU A 10 -4.36 -5.04 -32.98
CA GLU A 10 -3.12 -5.05 -33.77
C GLU A 10 -2.88 -3.71 -34.48
N THR A 11 -3.93 -3.13 -35.07
CA THR A 11 -3.86 -1.80 -35.71
C THR A 11 -3.57 -0.68 -34.71
N ALA A 12 -4.12 -0.76 -33.50
CA ALA A 12 -3.89 0.23 -32.45
C ALA A 12 -2.45 0.16 -31.90
N ILE A 13 -1.92 -1.05 -31.69
CA ILE A 13 -0.52 -1.28 -31.30
C ILE A 13 0.43 -0.73 -32.38
N ALA A 14 0.22 -1.10 -33.64
CA ALA A 14 1.06 -0.65 -34.76
C ALA A 14 1.07 0.87 -34.94
N ALA A 15 0.01 1.56 -34.50
CA ALA A 15 -0.10 3.01 -34.55
C ALA A 15 0.34 3.72 -33.26
N GLY A 16 0.91 2.99 -32.28
CA GLY A 16 1.36 3.54 -31.00
C GLY A 16 0.23 3.97 -30.05
N ARG A 17 -1.03 3.62 -30.35
CA ARG A 17 -2.20 3.96 -29.51
C ARG A 17 -2.40 2.90 -28.44
N LEU A 18 -1.45 2.83 -27.50
CA LEU A 18 -1.35 1.73 -26.54
C LEU A 18 -2.53 1.70 -25.56
N GLU A 19 -3.09 2.84 -25.18
CA GLU A 19 -4.26 2.94 -24.29
C GLU A 19 -5.53 2.41 -24.96
N GLU A 20 -5.69 2.69 -26.26
CA GLU A 20 -6.79 2.14 -27.07
C GLU A 20 -6.63 0.63 -27.22
N ALA A 21 -5.43 0.15 -27.55
CA ALA A 21 -5.11 -1.27 -27.62
C ALA A 21 -5.37 -2.00 -26.28
N PHE A 22 -4.97 -1.38 -25.17
CA PHE A 22 -5.21 -1.86 -23.82
C PHE A 22 -6.70 -1.99 -23.53
N SER A 23 -7.49 -0.94 -23.81
CA SER A 23 -8.93 -0.96 -23.59
C SER A 23 -9.63 -2.05 -24.42
N LEU A 24 -9.25 -2.17 -25.69
CA LEU A 24 -9.79 -3.19 -26.60
C LEU A 24 -9.46 -4.60 -26.12
N LEU A 25 -8.21 -4.89 -25.75
CA LEU A 25 -7.80 -6.20 -25.23
C LEU A 25 -8.45 -6.54 -23.89
N LYS A 26 -8.60 -5.55 -22.99
CA LYS A 26 -9.26 -5.74 -21.68
C LYS A 26 -10.70 -6.20 -21.84
N SER A 27 -11.42 -5.63 -22.81
CA SER A 27 -12.82 -5.97 -23.10
C SER A 27 -13.00 -7.25 -23.94
N SER A 28 -11.94 -7.79 -24.52
CA SER A 28 -12.04 -8.93 -25.44
C SER A 28 -12.01 -10.27 -24.70
N SER A 29 -13.05 -11.09 -24.91
CA SER A 29 -13.08 -12.49 -24.46
C SER A 29 -12.05 -13.36 -25.17
N ALA A 30 -11.51 -12.91 -26.30
CA ALA A 30 -10.56 -13.64 -27.14
C ALA A 30 -9.11 -13.64 -26.60
N ARG A 31 -8.84 -12.97 -25.47
CA ARG A 31 -7.53 -12.92 -24.82
C ARG A 31 -6.95 -14.27 -24.44
N VAL A 32 -7.79 -15.30 -24.27
CA VAL A 32 -7.37 -16.66 -23.90
C VAL A 32 -6.91 -17.48 -25.13
N HIS A 33 -7.17 -16.97 -26.35
CA HIS A 33 -6.69 -17.61 -27.58
C HIS A 33 -5.24 -17.26 -27.88
N ARG A 34 -4.56 -18.14 -28.62
CA ARG A 34 -3.15 -17.98 -29.01
C ARG A 34 -2.85 -16.63 -29.67
N ASP A 35 -3.73 -16.16 -30.54
CA ASP A 35 -3.57 -14.86 -31.22
C ASP A 35 -3.77 -13.68 -30.27
N GLY A 36 -4.69 -13.81 -29.30
CA GLY A 36 -4.89 -12.82 -28.24
C GLY A 36 -3.70 -12.75 -27.28
N GLN A 37 -3.12 -13.91 -26.92
CA GLN A 37 -1.91 -13.99 -26.11
C GLN A 37 -0.70 -13.35 -26.82
N ARG A 38 -0.54 -13.58 -28.13
CA ARG A 38 0.48 -12.89 -28.93
C ARG A 38 0.34 -11.37 -28.84
N LEU A 39 -0.87 -10.85 -29.02
CA LEU A 39 -1.14 -9.40 -28.96
C LEU A 39 -0.97 -8.84 -27.55
N VAL A 40 -1.25 -9.62 -26.52
CA VAL A 40 -0.94 -9.28 -25.13
C VAL A 40 0.57 -9.13 -24.94
N ASP A 41 1.37 -10.10 -25.38
CA ASP A 41 2.83 -10.03 -25.26
C ASP A 41 3.40 -8.84 -26.03
N GLU A 42 2.87 -8.56 -27.22
CA GLU A 42 3.25 -7.42 -28.06
C GLU A 42 2.90 -6.08 -27.39
N LEU A 43 1.72 -5.98 -26.77
CA LEU A 43 1.32 -4.79 -26.02
C LEU A 43 2.17 -4.59 -24.75
N ILE A 44 2.53 -5.67 -24.05
CA ILE A 44 3.43 -5.60 -22.89
C ILE A 44 4.81 -5.08 -23.32
N GLU A 45 5.37 -5.59 -24.42
CA GLU A 45 6.64 -5.07 -24.95
C GLU A 45 6.53 -3.59 -25.29
N ALA A 46 5.45 -3.16 -25.93
CA ALA A 46 5.25 -1.76 -26.29
C ALA A 46 5.18 -0.84 -25.05
N PHE A 47 4.46 -1.25 -23.99
CA PHE A 47 4.43 -0.49 -22.74
C PHE A 47 5.79 -0.49 -22.03
N VAL A 48 6.51 -1.62 -21.96
CA VAL A 48 7.84 -1.66 -21.34
C VAL A 48 8.82 -0.75 -22.07
N GLN A 49 8.79 -0.77 -23.40
CA GLN A 49 9.62 0.08 -24.24
C GLN A 49 9.33 1.57 -23.99
N ARG A 50 8.05 1.97 -24.05
CA ARG A 50 7.64 3.37 -23.79
C ARG A 50 7.96 3.80 -22.35
N GLY A 51 7.80 2.90 -21.39
CA GLY A 51 8.17 3.13 -20.00
C GLY A 51 9.67 3.40 -19.82
N HIS A 52 10.54 2.69 -20.55
CA HIS A 52 11.98 2.99 -20.56
C HIS A 52 12.29 4.34 -21.21
N GLU A 53 11.57 4.74 -22.26
CA GLU A 53 11.71 6.06 -22.87
C GLU A 53 11.35 7.16 -21.86
N HIS A 54 10.20 7.04 -21.19
CA HIS A 54 9.77 7.94 -20.12
C HIS A 54 10.78 8.01 -18.97
N LEU A 55 11.35 6.86 -18.60
CA LEU A 55 12.39 6.78 -17.58
C LEU A 55 13.66 7.52 -18.01
N SER A 56 14.08 7.38 -19.27
CA SER A 56 15.26 8.09 -19.80
C SER A 56 15.08 9.61 -19.84
N GLU A 57 13.84 10.07 -19.96
CA GLU A 57 13.46 11.49 -19.92
C GLU A 57 13.18 12.00 -18.49
N ASN A 58 13.42 11.17 -17.48
CA ASN A 58 13.15 11.44 -16.07
C ASN A 58 11.65 11.72 -15.76
N ARG A 59 10.75 11.24 -16.63
CA ARG A 59 9.29 11.29 -16.44
C ARG A 59 8.82 10.05 -15.67
N LEU A 60 9.18 10.00 -14.38
CA LEU A 60 8.98 8.82 -13.53
C LEU A 60 7.51 8.39 -13.42
N ASP A 61 6.58 9.35 -13.33
CA ASP A 61 5.14 9.06 -13.23
C ASP A 61 4.60 8.38 -14.50
N ASP A 62 5.02 8.88 -15.67
CA ASP A 62 4.61 8.30 -16.96
C ASP A 62 5.24 6.91 -17.17
N ALA A 63 6.49 6.71 -16.72
CA ALA A 63 7.16 5.42 -16.74
C ALA A 63 6.45 4.39 -15.83
N TRP A 64 5.97 4.84 -14.66
CA TRP A 64 5.20 4.01 -13.74
C TRP A 64 3.84 3.61 -14.32
N HIS A 65 3.17 4.55 -15.00
CA HIS A 65 1.89 4.28 -15.67
C HIS A 65 2.04 3.16 -16.70
N ASP A 66 3.09 3.23 -17.53
CA ASP A 66 3.42 2.20 -18.53
C ASP A 66 3.76 0.85 -17.89
N ALA A 67 4.56 0.85 -16.81
CA ALA A 67 4.91 -0.37 -16.07
C ALA A 67 3.68 -1.03 -15.43
N SER A 68 2.75 -0.24 -14.89
CA SER A 68 1.50 -0.72 -14.31
C SER A 68 0.56 -1.32 -15.37
N ALA A 69 0.44 -0.66 -16.53
CA ALA A 69 -0.35 -1.16 -17.66
C ALA A 69 0.21 -2.47 -18.23
N ALA A 70 1.54 -2.59 -18.34
CA ALA A 70 2.21 -3.84 -18.71
C ALA A 70 1.96 -4.97 -17.68
N GLY A 71 2.05 -4.65 -16.38
CA GLY A 71 1.83 -5.59 -15.29
C GLY A 71 0.41 -6.16 -15.24
N TYR A 72 -0.59 -5.39 -15.70
CA TYR A 72 -1.99 -5.82 -15.75
C TYR A 72 -2.20 -7.08 -16.59
N PHE A 73 -1.52 -7.19 -17.74
CA PHE A 73 -1.64 -8.35 -18.62
C PHE A 73 -0.54 -9.40 -18.42
N GLY A 74 0.68 -8.97 -18.08
CA GLY A 74 1.85 -9.85 -18.02
C GLY A 74 2.07 -10.53 -16.68
N GLY A 75 1.49 -10.03 -15.58
CA GLY A 75 1.86 -10.48 -14.25
C GLY A 75 3.37 -10.34 -13.99
N ARG A 76 4.02 -11.35 -13.39
CA ARG A 76 5.44 -11.33 -12.97
C ARG A 76 6.45 -11.53 -14.12
N GLN A 77 6.24 -10.91 -15.28
CA GLN A 77 7.25 -10.96 -16.35
C GLN A 77 8.50 -10.17 -15.93
N ILE A 78 9.68 -10.79 -16.12
CA ILE A 78 10.98 -10.25 -15.67
C ILE A 78 11.24 -8.83 -16.20
N LYS A 79 10.83 -8.54 -17.45
CA LYS A 79 10.99 -7.22 -18.08
C LYS A 79 10.17 -6.12 -17.38
N VAL A 80 8.94 -6.42 -16.96
CA VAL A 80 8.08 -5.48 -16.22
C VAL A 80 8.67 -5.25 -14.83
N ALA A 81 9.09 -6.31 -14.14
CA ALA A 81 9.75 -6.21 -12.84
C ALA A 81 11.05 -5.39 -12.90
N ARG A 82 11.85 -5.54 -13.97
CA ARG A 82 13.06 -4.76 -14.19
C ARG A 82 12.76 -3.27 -14.39
N LEU A 83 11.74 -2.94 -15.19
CA LEU A 83 11.33 -1.54 -15.38
C LEU A 83 10.88 -0.91 -14.05
N ILE A 84 10.04 -1.62 -13.29
CA ILE A 84 9.59 -1.20 -11.95
C ILE A 84 10.80 -0.94 -11.02
N ALA A 85 11.76 -1.87 -10.98
CA ALA A 85 12.96 -1.73 -10.16
C ALA A 85 13.80 -0.50 -10.54
N GLN A 86 13.95 -0.22 -11.84
CA GLN A 86 14.70 0.96 -12.31
C GLN A 86 13.99 2.28 -11.98
N ILE A 87 12.65 2.31 -12.04
CA ILE A 87 11.86 3.48 -11.62
C ILE A 87 12.10 3.74 -10.13
N HIS A 88 12.05 2.70 -9.29
CA HIS A 88 12.31 2.84 -7.86
C HIS A 88 13.74 3.30 -7.54
N GLU A 89 14.75 2.79 -8.25
CA GLU A 89 16.15 3.20 -8.07
C GLU A 89 16.34 4.70 -8.35
N LEU A 90 15.79 5.19 -9.45
CA LEU A 90 15.85 6.61 -9.81
C LEU A 90 15.03 7.50 -8.86
N GLN A 91 13.90 7.01 -8.36
CA GLN A 91 13.12 7.73 -7.36
C GLN A 91 13.87 7.83 -6.03
N GLN A 92 14.59 6.77 -5.63
CA GLN A 92 15.43 6.78 -4.43
C GLN A 92 16.66 7.68 -4.57
N SER A 93 17.31 7.73 -5.74
CA SER A 93 18.44 8.65 -5.97
C SER A 93 18.01 10.12 -5.89
N GLN A 94 16.88 10.49 -6.51
CA GLN A 94 16.30 11.83 -6.38
C GLN A 94 15.98 12.18 -4.92
N ARG A 95 15.45 11.23 -4.14
CA ARG A 95 15.16 11.43 -2.71
C ARG A 95 16.42 11.57 -1.86
N ARG A 96 17.53 10.89 -2.22
CA ARG A 96 18.83 11.04 -1.53
C ARG A 96 19.45 12.40 -1.82
N ASP A 97 19.42 12.84 -3.08
CA ASP A 97 19.99 14.13 -3.49
C ASP A 97 19.22 15.32 -2.90
N LEU A 98 17.90 15.20 -2.73
CA LEU A 98 17.07 16.19 -2.03
C LEU A 98 17.18 16.10 -0.48
N GLY A 99 17.77 15.02 0.06
CA GLY A 99 17.76 14.67 1.49
C GLY A 99 19.06 14.92 2.27
N GLN A 100 20.15 15.36 1.63
CA GLN A 100 21.43 15.64 2.31
C GLN A 100 21.68 17.14 2.43
N PRO A 101 21.25 17.74 3.58
CA PRO A 101 22.23 18.01 4.65
C PRO A 101 21.69 17.87 6.10
N ALA A 102 20.66 17.05 6.38
CA ALA A 102 20.00 17.05 7.70
C ALA A 102 20.51 16.00 8.72
N ALA A 103 21.35 15.04 8.31
CA ALA A 103 21.70 13.88 9.15
C ALA A 103 22.64 14.18 10.34
N ASP A 104 23.25 15.37 10.42
CA ASP A 104 24.16 15.73 11.51
C ASP A 104 23.51 16.52 12.66
N ARG A 105 22.20 16.85 12.57
CA ARG A 105 21.50 17.70 13.56
C ARG A 105 20.59 16.95 14.53
N ALA A 106 20.44 15.63 14.40
CA ALA A 106 19.54 14.82 15.22
C ALA A 106 20.06 14.50 16.65
N ARG A 107 21.00 15.28 17.20
CA ARG A 107 21.43 15.18 18.62
C ARG A 107 20.93 16.30 19.53
N SER A 108 20.06 17.19 19.07
CA SER A 108 19.47 18.20 19.96
C SER A 108 18.19 18.79 19.39
N SER A 109 17.05 18.33 19.90
CA SER A 109 15.98 19.19 20.44
C SER A 109 14.82 18.33 20.98
N PRO A 110 14.48 18.47 22.28
CA PRO A 110 13.20 18.01 22.81
C PRO A 110 12.11 19.05 22.52
N ALA A 111 10.86 18.58 22.45
CA ALA A 111 9.61 19.34 22.36
C ALA A 111 9.19 19.85 20.96
N GLU A 112 8.44 19.02 20.24
CA GLU A 112 7.09 19.43 19.81
C GLU A 112 6.10 18.29 20.11
N ALA A 113 5.02 18.67 20.78
CA ALA A 113 3.95 17.80 21.23
C ALA A 113 2.89 17.67 20.13
N GLY A 114 2.34 16.46 19.93
CA GLY A 114 0.90 16.36 19.63
C GLY A 114 0.40 15.41 18.55
N ALA A 115 1.19 14.86 17.63
CA ALA A 115 0.65 13.96 16.60
C ALA A 115 0.88 12.49 16.97
N THR A 116 -0.13 11.81 17.51
CA THR A 116 -0.18 10.35 17.51
C THR A 116 -0.25 9.90 16.04
N GLY A 117 0.85 9.33 15.53
CA GLY A 117 1.11 9.12 14.11
C GLY A 117 0.10 8.23 13.39
N GLY A 118 -0.35 8.70 12.23
CA GLY A 118 -1.28 8.00 11.33
C GLY A 118 -2.49 8.85 10.93
N ASN A 119 -3.25 8.40 9.95
CA ASN A 119 -4.59 8.93 9.64
C ASN A 119 -5.66 7.89 9.92
N VAL A 120 -6.89 8.31 10.16
CA VAL A 120 -8.03 7.39 10.27
C VAL A 120 -8.82 7.43 8.97
N LEU A 121 -8.89 6.29 8.30
CA LEU A 121 -9.76 6.06 7.16
C LEU A 121 -11.05 5.39 7.65
N GLN A 122 -12.16 6.08 7.50
CA GLN A 122 -13.49 5.53 7.71
C GLN A 122 -14.03 5.05 6.37
N VAL A 123 -14.48 3.80 6.33
CA VAL A 123 -15.09 3.21 5.14
C VAL A 123 -16.44 2.62 5.52
N ASP A 124 -17.48 3.02 4.79
CA ASP A 124 -18.84 2.49 5.00
C ASP A 124 -18.81 0.96 4.88
N GLY A 125 -19.46 0.27 5.81
CA GLY A 125 -19.49 -1.20 5.88
C GLY A 125 -18.24 -1.87 6.46
N LEU A 126 -17.12 -1.16 6.61
CA LEU A 126 -15.86 -1.71 7.14
C LEU A 126 -15.45 -1.12 8.51
N GLY A 127 -15.83 0.12 8.77
CA GLY A 127 -15.49 0.88 9.99
C GLY A 127 -14.20 1.70 9.87
N SER A 128 -13.59 2.01 11.01
CA SER A 128 -12.35 2.81 11.10
C SER A 128 -11.09 1.95 10.94
N LEU A 129 -10.18 2.40 10.08
CA LEU A 129 -8.83 1.87 9.87
C LEU A 129 -7.80 2.94 10.26
N LEU A 130 -6.74 2.56 10.99
CA LEU A 130 -5.59 3.44 11.22
C LEU A 130 -4.56 3.23 10.12
N LEU A 131 -4.25 4.25 9.33
CA LEU A 131 -3.25 4.23 8.27
C LEU A 131 -1.92 4.78 8.79
N LEU A 132 -0.87 3.96 8.74
CA LEU A 132 0.49 4.32 9.11
C LEU A 132 1.39 4.22 7.88
N THR A 133 2.01 5.33 7.51
CA THR A 133 2.90 5.43 6.33
C THR A 133 4.38 5.43 6.68
N SER A 134 4.71 5.38 7.98
CA SER A 134 6.09 5.33 8.45
C SER A 134 6.76 4.01 8.05
N GLU A 135 8.01 4.08 7.61
CA GLU A 135 8.85 2.88 7.34
C GLU A 135 9.08 2.04 8.59
N THR A 136 9.17 2.69 9.75
CA THR A 136 9.26 2.03 11.04
C THR A 136 8.08 2.46 11.89
N VAL A 137 7.26 1.49 12.29
CA VAL A 137 6.10 1.67 13.15
C VAL A 137 6.38 1.16 14.54
N SER A 138 6.15 2.01 15.53
CA SER A 138 6.31 1.68 16.95
C SER A 138 5.03 1.14 17.59
N ILE A 139 5.16 0.05 18.35
CA ILE A 139 4.08 -0.64 19.06
C ILE A 139 4.45 -0.76 20.54
N GLY A 140 3.54 -0.37 21.41
CA GLY A 140 3.73 -0.44 22.85
C GLY A 140 2.42 -0.50 23.62
N THR A 141 2.53 -0.52 24.95
CA THR A 141 1.37 -0.46 25.84
C THR A 141 1.12 0.96 26.31
N VAL A 142 -0.15 1.26 26.60
CA VAL A 142 -0.53 2.56 27.19
C VAL A 142 0.12 2.86 28.55
N SER A 143 0.58 1.81 29.24
CA SER A 143 1.24 1.94 30.54
C SER A 143 2.71 2.37 30.44
N SER A 144 3.24 2.51 29.23
CA SER A 144 4.60 2.99 28.99
C SER A 144 4.65 4.53 28.95
N SER A 145 5.79 5.11 29.34
CA SER A 145 5.98 6.56 29.35
C SER A 145 6.28 7.15 27.96
N SER A 146 6.60 6.31 26.97
CA SER A 146 6.79 6.72 25.58
C SER A 146 5.48 6.71 24.81
N ARG A 147 5.34 7.60 23.83
CA ARG A 147 4.24 7.54 22.87
C ARG A 147 4.61 6.59 21.72
N HIS A 148 3.72 5.65 21.44
CA HIS A 148 3.79 4.74 20.32
C HIS A 148 2.73 5.09 19.27
N GLU A 149 3.03 4.83 18.00
CA GLU A 149 2.04 4.95 16.91
C GLU A 149 0.89 3.95 17.12
N ILE A 150 1.20 2.74 17.59
CA ILE A 150 0.22 1.74 18.00
C ILE A 150 0.31 1.53 19.52
N ALA A 151 -0.62 2.13 20.26
CA ALA A 151 -0.72 1.97 21.70
C ALA A 151 -1.84 0.99 22.09
N VAL A 152 -1.46 -0.17 22.63
CA VAL A 152 -2.36 -1.24 23.07
C VAL A 152 -2.75 -1.06 24.54
N GLN A 153 -4.05 -1.10 24.82
CA GLN A 153 -4.65 -1.16 26.15
C GLN A 153 -4.55 -2.59 26.69
N THR A 154 -3.47 -2.87 27.40
CA THR A 154 -3.23 -4.11 28.11
C THR A 154 -2.34 -3.82 29.33
N ASP A 155 -2.49 -4.65 30.36
CA ASP A 155 -1.63 -4.58 31.54
C ASP A 155 -0.24 -5.14 31.25
N GLY A 156 0.71 -4.70 32.09
CA GLY A 156 2.10 -5.12 32.06
C GLY A 156 2.99 -4.17 31.25
N LEU A 157 4.21 -3.95 31.75
CA LEU A 157 5.27 -3.34 30.96
C LEU A 157 5.64 -4.30 29.83
N ALA A 158 5.49 -3.85 28.59
CA ALA A 158 5.95 -4.57 27.42
C ALA A 158 7.17 -3.88 26.84
N ALA A 159 8.02 -4.67 26.18
CA ALA A 159 9.05 -4.10 25.31
C ALA A 159 8.40 -3.26 24.21
N THR A 160 9.06 -2.17 23.82
CA THR A 160 8.65 -1.44 22.60
C THR A 160 9.04 -2.29 21.40
N ILE A 161 8.05 -2.65 20.60
CA ILE A 161 8.21 -3.43 19.38
C ILE A 161 8.19 -2.45 18.21
N PHE A 162 9.06 -2.70 17.23
CA PHE A 162 9.11 -1.95 15.99
C PHE A 162 8.82 -2.91 14.84
N ILE A 163 7.91 -2.53 13.96
CA ILE A 163 7.76 -3.17 12.65
C ILE A 163 8.45 -2.26 11.65
N GLN A 164 9.46 -2.77 10.99
CA GLN A 164 10.22 -2.08 9.95
C GLN A 164 9.90 -2.71 8.60
N ARG A 165 9.53 -1.87 7.64
CA ARG A 165 9.45 -2.22 6.23
C ARG A 165 10.86 -2.15 5.65
N ASP A 166 11.25 -3.17 4.90
CA ASP A 166 12.53 -3.25 4.20
C ASP A 166 12.27 -3.42 2.70
N GLU A 167 12.63 -2.40 1.93
CA GLU A 167 12.54 -2.39 0.47
C GLU A 167 13.73 -3.10 -0.19
N SER A 168 14.73 -3.55 0.58
CA SER A 168 15.96 -4.15 0.05
C SER A 168 15.79 -5.61 -0.42
N GLY A 169 14.62 -6.21 -0.20
CA GLY A 169 14.27 -7.55 -0.66
C GLY A 169 13.94 -7.54 -2.16
N GLY A 170 14.70 -8.27 -2.97
CA GLY A 170 14.59 -8.25 -4.44
C GLY A 170 13.25 -8.71 -5.06
N ASP A 171 12.28 -9.15 -4.25
CA ASP A 171 10.96 -9.64 -4.69
C ASP A 171 9.77 -8.84 -4.08
N GLY A 172 10.04 -7.72 -3.41
CA GLY A 172 9.03 -6.81 -2.84
C GLY A 172 9.32 -6.39 -1.40
N GLU A 173 8.43 -5.59 -0.82
CA GLU A 173 8.58 -5.14 0.57
C GLU A 173 8.48 -6.31 1.55
N ASP A 174 9.51 -6.46 2.39
CA ASP A 174 9.54 -7.38 3.50
C ASP A 174 9.30 -6.63 4.82
N TYR A 175 8.76 -7.34 5.81
CA TYR A 175 8.48 -6.76 7.12
C TYR A 175 9.28 -7.47 8.20
N PHE A 176 10.13 -6.72 8.90
CA PHE A 176 10.83 -7.22 10.07
C PHE A 176 10.19 -6.67 11.34
N VAL A 177 9.91 -7.56 12.28
CA VAL A 177 9.56 -7.17 13.65
C VAL A 177 10.81 -7.23 14.50
N ARG A 178 11.06 -6.20 15.32
CA ARG A 178 12.21 -6.14 16.23
C ARG A 178 11.90 -5.45 17.55
N SER A 179 12.69 -5.74 18.58
CA SER A 179 12.64 -5.06 19.88
C SER A 179 13.98 -5.21 20.59
N ALA A 180 14.36 -4.22 21.39
CA ALA A 180 15.57 -4.29 22.23
C ALA A 180 15.47 -5.35 23.33
N SER A 181 14.24 -5.66 23.78
CA SER A 181 13.98 -6.71 24.77
C SER A 181 13.11 -7.82 24.16
N PRO A 182 13.25 -9.09 24.61
CA PRO A 182 12.48 -10.19 24.05
C PRO A 182 10.96 -9.94 24.12
N PHE A 183 10.27 -10.31 23.04
CA PHE A 183 8.81 -10.33 22.94
C PHE A 183 8.37 -11.64 22.30
N ALA A 184 7.09 -12.00 22.43
CA ALA A 184 6.59 -13.25 21.86
C ALA A 184 6.00 -13.06 20.45
N LEU A 185 6.50 -13.82 19.50
CA LEU A 185 5.95 -13.99 18.15
C LEU A 185 5.49 -15.44 18.00
N ASN A 186 4.23 -15.66 17.64
CA ASN A 186 3.59 -16.99 17.60
C ASN A 186 3.78 -17.77 18.92
N GLY A 187 3.75 -17.06 20.06
CA GLY A 187 3.96 -17.61 21.39
C GLY A 187 5.43 -17.93 21.74
N LYS A 188 6.39 -17.71 20.83
CA LYS A 188 7.81 -17.98 21.05
C LYS A 188 8.59 -16.68 21.29
N PRO A 189 9.47 -16.61 22.29
CA PRO A 189 10.29 -15.42 22.53
C PRO A 189 11.27 -15.18 21.38
N THR A 190 11.37 -13.94 20.93
CA THR A 190 12.32 -13.47 19.92
C THR A 190 12.67 -11.99 20.17
N GLN A 191 13.72 -11.51 19.51
CA GLN A 191 14.10 -10.09 19.47
C GLN A 191 14.01 -9.52 18.06
N GLN A 192 14.14 -10.35 17.03
CA GLN A 192 14.00 -9.96 15.63
C GLN A 192 13.50 -11.14 14.78
N ARG A 193 12.59 -10.88 13.83
CA ARG A 193 12.13 -11.89 12.86
C ARG A 193 11.53 -11.24 11.61
N LEU A 194 11.68 -11.91 10.47
CA LEU A 194 10.87 -11.62 9.27
C LEU A 194 9.42 -12.09 9.53
N LEU A 195 8.45 -11.20 9.30
CA LEU A 195 7.03 -11.45 9.46
C LEU A 195 6.46 -12.15 8.22
N SER A 196 5.68 -13.20 8.45
CA SER A 196 4.89 -13.91 7.43
C SER A 196 3.39 -13.67 7.65
N ASP A 197 2.58 -13.76 6.59
CA ASP A 197 1.12 -13.67 6.72
C ASP A 197 0.62 -14.69 7.76
N GLY A 198 -0.16 -14.19 8.71
CA GLY A 198 -0.73 -14.97 9.79
C GLY A 198 0.04 -14.95 11.11
N ASP A 199 1.27 -14.41 11.13
CA ASP A 199 2.07 -14.29 12.35
C ASP A 199 1.35 -13.48 13.42
N THR A 200 1.41 -13.94 14.67
CA THR A 200 0.78 -13.30 15.82
C THR A 200 1.82 -12.67 16.73
N ILE A 201 1.80 -11.35 16.83
CA ILE A 201 2.66 -10.53 17.67
C ILE A 201 2.00 -10.34 19.04
N SER A 202 2.75 -10.62 20.11
CA SER A 202 2.32 -10.41 21.48
C SER A 202 2.79 -9.07 22.02
N VAL A 203 1.85 -8.27 22.52
CA VAL A 203 2.10 -6.97 23.13
C VAL A 203 1.58 -7.01 24.56
N GLY A 204 2.47 -6.87 25.55
CA GLY A 204 2.11 -6.97 26.97
C GLY A 204 1.46 -8.31 27.34
N ARG A 205 0.65 -8.30 28.41
CA ARG A 205 0.06 -9.54 28.96
C ARG A 205 -1.04 -10.12 28.07
N HIS A 206 -1.93 -9.28 27.56
CA HIS A 206 -3.15 -9.70 26.85
C HIS A 206 -3.29 -9.13 25.44
N GLY A 207 -2.40 -8.24 25.00
CA GLY A 207 -2.42 -7.71 23.65
C GLY A 207 -1.92 -8.73 22.64
N ARG A 208 -2.70 -8.97 21.58
CA ARG A 208 -2.30 -9.81 20.44
C ARG A 208 -2.75 -9.15 19.15
N MET A 209 -1.84 -9.13 18.18
CA MET A 209 -2.07 -8.59 16.84
C MET A 209 -1.66 -9.64 15.82
N LYS A 210 -2.49 -9.92 14.83
CA LYS A 210 -2.16 -10.80 13.72
C LYS A 210 -1.70 -9.96 12.54
N PHE A 211 -0.49 -10.21 12.06
CA PHE A 211 0.04 -9.64 10.84
C PHE A 211 -0.58 -10.34 9.63
N ARG A 212 -1.09 -9.56 8.68
CA ARG A 212 -1.71 -10.04 7.46
C ARG A 212 -1.11 -9.33 6.24
N ARG A 213 -0.87 -10.09 5.18
CA ARG A 213 -0.52 -9.59 3.85
C ARG A 213 -1.48 -10.20 2.83
N PRO A 214 -2.73 -9.72 2.76
CA PRO A 214 -3.78 -10.37 1.95
C PRO A 214 -3.51 -10.33 0.45
N VAL A 215 -2.78 -9.31 -0.03
CA VAL A 215 -2.45 -9.12 -1.44
C VAL A 215 -0.95 -9.18 -1.59
N ALA A 216 -0.42 -10.27 -2.14
CA ALA A 216 1.02 -10.48 -2.26
C ALA A 216 1.72 -9.43 -3.15
N ALA A 217 1.01 -8.88 -4.14
CA ALA A 217 1.54 -7.88 -5.06
C ALA A 217 1.54 -6.45 -4.49
N SER A 218 1.00 -6.26 -3.28
CA SER A 218 1.05 -4.98 -2.56
C SER A 218 2.09 -5.07 -1.46
N GLY A 219 2.83 -3.97 -1.29
CA GLY A 219 3.67 -3.72 -0.15
C GLY A 219 2.89 -3.49 1.15
N SER A 220 1.61 -3.10 1.08
CA SER A 220 0.80 -2.83 2.27
C SER A 220 0.46 -4.08 3.06
N ALA A 221 0.44 -3.94 4.39
CA ALA A 221 0.05 -5.00 5.31
C ALA A 221 -0.99 -4.51 6.32
N VAL A 222 -1.71 -5.46 6.93
CA VAL A 222 -2.76 -5.19 7.92
C VAL A 222 -2.41 -5.89 9.23
N LEU A 223 -2.45 -5.15 10.34
CA LEU A 223 -2.43 -5.69 11.68
C LEU A 223 -3.86 -5.76 12.21
N GLU A 224 -4.34 -6.97 12.45
CA GLU A 224 -5.66 -7.24 12.99
C GLU A 224 -5.56 -7.47 14.51
N MET A 225 -6.31 -6.70 15.31
CA MET A 225 -6.38 -6.93 16.76
C MET A 225 -7.12 -8.23 17.04
N THR A 226 -6.43 -9.24 17.57
CA THR A 226 -7.04 -10.54 17.96
C THR A 226 -7.28 -10.64 19.46
N ALA A 227 -6.51 -9.91 20.28
CA ALA A 227 -6.78 -9.76 21.71
C ALA A 227 -6.31 -8.39 22.23
N GLY A 228 -6.97 -7.88 23.26
CA GLY A 228 -6.78 -6.52 23.75
C GLY A 228 -7.54 -5.48 22.92
N ARG A 229 -7.24 -4.20 23.16
CA ARG A 229 -7.83 -3.07 22.42
C ARG A 229 -6.76 -2.03 22.13
N LEU A 230 -6.92 -1.27 21.07
CA LEU A 230 -6.15 -0.05 20.90
C LEU A 230 -6.70 1.04 21.82
N THR A 231 -5.89 2.08 22.06
CA THR A 231 -6.34 3.27 22.80
C THR A 231 -7.56 3.92 22.15
N ARG A 232 -7.62 3.86 20.81
CA ARG A 232 -8.80 4.18 20.00
C ARG A 232 -9.66 2.94 19.83
N ARG A 233 -10.79 2.90 20.54
CA ARG A 233 -11.64 1.70 20.61
C ARG A 233 -12.43 1.41 19.33
N ASP A 234 -12.64 2.43 18.49
CA ASP A 234 -13.31 2.33 17.20
C ASP A 234 -12.40 1.71 16.12
N ILE A 235 -11.08 1.74 16.32
CA ILE A 235 -10.10 1.16 15.40
C ILE A 235 -9.83 -0.29 15.79
N ARG A 236 -10.05 -1.20 14.84
CA ARG A 236 -9.79 -2.65 14.99
C ARG A 236 -8.70 -3.19 14.09
N ARG A 237 -8.37 -2.45 13.04
CA ARG A 237 -7.37 -2.81 12.04
C ARG A 237 -6.44 -1.63 11.82
N VAL A 238 -5.15 -1.91 11.88
CA VAL A 238 -4.09 -0.95 11.55
C VAL A 238 -3.51 -1.36 10.22
N VAL A 239 -3.29 -0.41 9.33
CA VAL A 239 -2.71 -0.60 8.02
C VAL A 239 -1.32 -0.01 8.03
N LEU A 240 -0.35 -0.85 7.67
CA LEU A 240 1.01 -0.45 7.35
C LEU A 240 1.01 -0.09 5.86
N MET A 241 0.64 1.14 5.55
CA MET A 241 0.43 1.62 4.19
C MET A 241 1.78 1.80 3.47
N ALA A 242 1.92 1.18 2.30
CA ALA A 242 2.97 1.51 1.33
C ALA A 242 2.36 1.97 0.01
N ASP A 243 2.15 1.03 -0.92
CA ASP A 243 1.86 1.32 -2.32
C ASP A 243 0.37 1.44 -2.63
N SER A 244 -0.44 0.55 -2.07
CA SER A 244 -1.83 0.39 -2.44
C SER A 244 -2.64 -0.35 -1.38
N LEU A 245 -3.95 -0.09 -1.36
CA LEU A 245 -4.96 -0.90 -0.68
C LEU A 245 -6.06 -1.25 -1.67
N LEU A 246 -6.60 -2.45 -1.52
CA LEU A 246 -7.65 -2.97 -2.37
C LEU A 246 -8.87 -3.26 -1.51
N PHE A 247 -10.03 -2.76 -1.95
CA PHE A 247 -11.34 -2.97 -1.34
C PHE A 247 -12.25 -3.63 -2.37
N GLY A 248 -12.81 -4.80 -2.06
CA GLY A 248 -13.63 -5.55 -3.01
C GLY A 248 -14.07 -6.90 -2.44
N GLU A 249 -14.64 -7.77 -3.26
CA GLU A 249 -15.24 -9.03 -2.78
C GLU A 249 -14.25 -10.19 -2.66
N SER A 250 -13.13 -10.17 -3.36
CA SER A 250 -12.10 -11.22 -3.29
C SER A 250 -10.73 -10.66 -3.63
N LEU A 251 -9.67 -11.34 -3.15
CA LEU A 251 -8.27 -10.98 -3.41
C LEU A 251 -7.94 -9.51 -3.06
N CYS A 252 -8.58 -9.00 -2.02
CA CYS A 252 -8.46 -7.62 -1.54
C CYS A 252 -7.93 -7.58 -0.12
N HIS A 253 -7.37 -6.43 0.27
CA HIS A 253 -7.00 -6.18 1.67
C HIS A 253 -8.23 -6.19 2.57
N PHE A 254 -9.32 -5.62 2.08
CA PHE A 254 -10.58 -5.50 2.80
C PHE A 254 -11.73 -5.99 1.95
N HIS A 255 -12.55 -6.87 2.55
CA HIS A 255 -13.77 -7.35 1.92
C HIS A 255 -14.86 -6.29 2.03
N LEU A 256 -15.37 -5.85 0.89
CA LEU A 256 -16.42 -4.84 0.80
C LEU A 256 -17.22 -5.01 -0.50
N ALA A 257 -18.54 -4.90 -0.42
CA ALA A 257 -19.43 -4.96 -1.58
C ALA A 257 -19.45 -3.62 -2.32
N VAL A 258 -18.36 -3.30 -3.05
CA VAL A 258 -18.21 -2.02 -3.78
C VAL A 258 -18.60 -2.13 -5.27
N GLY A 259 -19.22 -3.24 -5.66
CA GLY A 259 -19.54 -3.60 -7.04
C GLY A 259 -18.50 -4.54 -7.66
N GLU A 260 -18.63 -4.80 -8.96
CA GLU A 260 -17.87 -5.85 -9.67
C GLU A 260 -16.35 -5.60 -9.75
N THR A 261 -15.91 -4.34 -9.69
CA THR A 261 -14.49 -3.99 -9.76
C THR A 261 -13.98 -3.47 -8.41
N PRO A 262 -12.84 -4.01 -7.91
CA PRO A 262 -12.24 -3.52 -6.67
C PRO A 262 -11.92 -2.03 -6.74
N VAL A 263 -12.02 -1.36 -5.59
CA VAL A 263 -11.49 -0.01 -5.41
C VAL A 263 -10.04 -0.12 -4.98
N ILE A 264 -9.18 0.57 -5.71
CA ILE A 264 -7.76 0.73 -5.40
C ILE A 264 -7.58 2.10 -4.76
N MET A 265 -6.90 2.12 -3.62
CA MET A 265 -6.49 3.33 -2.93
C MET A 265 -4.96 3.37 -2.89
N GLN A 266 -4.35 4.46 -3.32
CA GLN A 266 -2.89 4.63 -3.37
C GLN A 266 -2.52 5.97 -2.73
N PRO A 267 -1.29 6.16 -2.22
CA PRO A 267 -0.83 7.50 -1.86
C PRO A 267 -0.99 8.42 -3.07
N ALA A 268 -1.58 9.60 -2.89
CA ALA A 268 -1.73 10.52 -4.00
C ALA A 268 -0.36 11.11 -4.38
N VAL A 269 -0.11 11.24 -5.69
CA VAL A 269 1.09 11.90 -6.22
C VAL A 269 0.96 13.40 -6.01
N GLY A 270 2.06 14.07 -5.65
CA GLY A 270 2.11 15.53 -5.47
C GLY A 270 1.50 16.06 -4.17
N VAL A 271 1.03 15.19 -3.27
CA VAL A 271 0.67 15.55 -1.89
C VAL A 271 1.71 15.00 -0.91
N SER A 272 1.90 15.66 0.23
CA SER A 272 2.79 15.12 1.27
C SER A 272 2.35 13.72 1.70
N LEU A 273 3.29 12.80 1.93
CA LEU A 273 2.98 11.43 2.34
C LEU A 273 2.04 11.44 3.56
N GLY A 274 0.92 10.73 3.47
CA GLY A 274 -0.09 10.75 4.54
C GLY A 274 -0.94 12.03 4.60
N SER A 275 -1.00 12.86 3.56
CA SER A 275 -1.93 14.00 3.50
C SER A 275 -3.08 13.81 2.51
N GLY A 276 -2.98 12.81 1.63
CA GLY A 276 -4.07 12.41 0.75
C GLY A 276 -3.79 11.11 0.00
N TYR A 277 -4.86 10.53 -0.53
CA TYR A 277 -4.84 9.28 -1.28
C TYR A 277 -5.65 9.43 -2.56
N SER A 278 -5.22 8.75 -3.62
CA SER A 278 -6.00 8.57 -4.84
C SER A 278 -6.87 7.33 -4.69
N LEU A 279 -8.16 7.43 -5.02
CA LEU A 279 -9.08 6.29 -5.05
C LEU A 279 -9.70 6.16 -6.44
N GLN A 280 -9.69 4.95 -6.97
CA GLN A 280 -10.29 4.63 -8.26
C GLN A 280 -10.78 3.19 -8.31
N ARG A 281 -11.73 2.90 -9.20
CA ARG A 281 -12.07 1.51 -9.53
C ARG A 281 -10.95 0.90 -10.37
N GLN A 282 -10.69 -0.39 -10.20
CA GLN A 282 -9.65 -1.09 -10.91
C GLN A 282 -9.82 -0.95 -12.44
N GLY A 283 -8.87 -0.23 -13.05
CA GLY A 283 -8.84 0.09 -14.47
C GLY A 283 -9.94 1.06 -14.93
N GLY A 284 -10.46 1.89 -14.03
CA GLY A 284 -11.04 3.19 -14.37
C GLY A 284 -9.92 4.22 -14.61
N LEU A 285 -10.26 5.32 -15.30
CA LEU A 285 -9.31 6.38 -15.69
C LEU A 285 -9.45 7.67 -14.88
N ASP A 286 -10.43 7.74 -13.98
CA ASP A 286 -10.77 8.97 -13.25
C ASP A 286 -10.53 8.79 -11.74
N PRO A 287 -9.29 9.00 -11.26
CA PRO A 287 -8.96 8.93 -9.85
C PRO A 287 -9.53 10.10 -9.07
N GLN A 288 -10.20 9.79 -7.96
CA GLN A 288 -10.69 10.79 -7.02
C GLN A 288 -9.68 10.97 -5.87
N THR A 289 -9.26 12.22 -5.63
CA THR A 289 -8.36 12.53 -4.52
C THR A 289 -9.13 12.66 -3.20
N LEU A 290 -8.74 11.86 -2.22
CA LEU A 290 -9.19 11.92 -0.83
C LEU A 290 -8.12 12.60 0.04
N CYS A 291 -8.35 13.85 0.41
CA CYS A 291 -7.51 14.59 1.35
C CYS A 291 -7.97 14.41 2.80
N VAL A 292 -7.10 14.72 3.76
CA VAL A 292 -7.48 14.70 5.18
C VAL A 292 -8.59 15.74 5.45
N GLY A 293 -9.60 15.34 6.22
CA GLY A 293 -10.83 16.09 6.46
C GLY A 293 -11.86 15.94 5.33
N GLY A 294 -11.49 15.35 4.20
CA GLY A 294 -12.35 15.11 3.05
C GLY A 294 -13.03 13.74 3.06
N SER A 295 -13.95 13.58 2.12
CA SER A 295 -14.54 12.28 1.80
C SER A 295 -14.83 12.15 0.32
N VAL A 296 -14.70 10.92 -0.19
CA VAL A 296 -14.94 10.51 -1.57
C VAL A 296 -16.00 9.41 -1.57
N ARG A 297 -16.82 9.34 -2.63
CA ARG A 297 -17.76 8.23 -2.85
C ARG A 297 -17.41 7.48 -4.12
N ILE A 298 -17.34 6.15 -4.02
CA ILE A 298 -17.19 5.26 -5.17
C ILE A 298 -18.35 4.26 -5.14
N GLY A 299 -19.29 4.42 -6.07
CA GLY A 299 -20.60 3.77 -5.96
C GLY A 299 -21.32 4.24 -4.69
N ASP A 300 -21.83 3.29 -3.92
CA ASP A 300 -22.57 3.58 -2.68
C ASP A 300 -21.69 3.67 -1.43
N THR A 301 -20.40 3.39 -1.57
CA THR A 301 -19.43 3.38 -0.47
C THR A 301 -18.78 4.75 -0.30
N ARG A 302 -18.88 5.31 0.91
CA ARG A 302 -18.09 6.48 1.30
C ARG A 302 -16.75 6.07 1.92
N PHE A 303 -15.72 6.81 1.54
CA PHE A 303 -14.39 6.82 2.14
C PHE A 303 -14.15 8.20 2.72
N ALA A 304 -13.84 8.30 4.01
CA ALA A 304 -13.55 9.57 4.67
C ALA A 304 -12.21 9.47 5.40
N LEU A 305 -11.36 10.48 5.21
CA LEU A 305 -10.04 10.53 5.83
C LEU A 305 -10.02 11.62 6.88
N SER A 306 -9.51 11.30 8.05
CA SER A 306 -9.40 12.26 9.15
C SER A 306 -8.07 12.11 9.87
N HIS A 307 -7.60 13.17 10.50
CA HIS A 307 -6.56 13.03 11.48
C HIS A 307 -7.08 12.22 12.68
N PRO A 308 -6.17 11.55 13.39
CA PRO A 308 -6.50 10.89 14.64
C PRO A 308 -6.91 11.97 15.65
N SER A 309 -8.21 12.26 15.74
CA SER A 309 -8.78 13.21 16.71
C SER A 309 -8.51 12.71 18.13
N ASN A 310 -7.90 13.54 18.99
CA ASN A 310 -7.52 13.16 20.36
C ASN A 310 -8.72 13.16 21.34
N THR A 311 -9.95 13.23 20.82
CA THR A 311 -11.18 13.29 21.60
C THR A 311 -11.71 11.89 21.91
N GLY A 312 -11.11 11.25 22.91
CA GLY A 312 -11.87 10.28 23.72
C GLY A 312 -12.96 11.01 24.52
N PRO A 313 -14.07 10.34 24.87
CA PRO A 313 -15.06 10.96 25.75
C PRO A 313 -14.39 11.27 27.09
N ARG A 314 -14.45 12.54 27.50
CA ARG A 314 -14.20 12.91 28.89
C ARG A 314 -15.40 12.41 29.70
N PHE A 315 -15.25 11.27 30.35
CA PHE A 315 -16.10 10.85 31.45
C PHE A 315 -15.40 11.22 32.75
#